data_AF-A0A971FLC5-F1
#
_entry.id   AF-A0A971FLC5-F1
#
_cell.length_a   1.000
_cell.length_b   1.000
_cell.length_c   1.000
_cell.angle_alpha   90.00
_cell.angle_beta   90.00
_cell.angle_gamma   90.00
#
_symmetry.space_group_name_H-M   'P 1'
#
loop_
_entity.id
_entity.type
_entity.pdbx_description
1 polymer ?
#
loop_
_entity_poly.entity_id
_entity_poly.type
_entity_poly.pdbx_seq_one_letter_code
_entity_poly.pdbx_strand_id
1 'polypeptide(L)'
;MPDLFCVSKNSACPVRTAIQIQYNAAATGFDWPDIYGVLDKVREELEELESAVREDNVVHAGEELGDLLFAAFSVARFLGVDPIESLDKTTSRFQKRLECVRKIASQEGVSLESCSTERLDAYWERAKKLMQQ
;
A
#
# COMPACT_ATOMS: atom_id res chain seq x y z
N MET A 1 8.03 -19.29 -1.22
CA MET A 1 8.11 -17.88 -0.78
C MET A 1 8.68 -17.89 0.62
N PRO A 2 9.81 -17.21 0.90
CA PRO A 2 10.28 -17.04 2.27
C PRO A 2 9.22 -16.29 3.08
N ASP A 3 9.15 -16.60 4.36
CA ASP A 3 8.16 -16.11 5.31
C ASP A 3 8.36 -14.60 5.56
N LEU A 4 7.78 -13.76 4.69
CA LEU A 4 7.94 -12.29 4.67
C LEU A 4 7.37 -11.58 5.92
N PHE A 5 6.75 -12.31 6.85
CA PHE A 5 6.02 -11.75 7.99
C PHE A 5 6.48 -12.25 9.36
N CYS A 6 7.64 -12.91 9.46
CA CYS A 6 8.19 -13.30 10.76
C CYS A 6 8.77 -12.08 11.50
N VAL A 7 7.89 -11.25 12.07
CA VAL A 7 8.28 -10.21 13.03
C VAL A 7 8.34 -10.86 14.41
N SER A 8 9.56 -11.01 14.92
CA SER A 8 9.86 -11.43 16.28
C SER A 8 9.09 -10.56 17.29
N LYS A 9 8.53 -11.17 18.35
CA LYS A 9 7.69 -10.52 19.37
C LYS A 9 8.40 -9.48 20.26
N ASN A 10 9.64 -9.07 19.95
CA ASN A 10 10.40 -8.08 20.72
C ASN A 10 11.12 -7.03 19.86
N SER A 11 10.81 -6.93 18.57
CA SER A 11 11.40 -5.92 17.67
C SER A 11 10.37 -4.80 17.43
N ALA A 12 10.76 -3.54 17.62
CA ALA A 12 9.89 -2.40 17.34
C ALA A 12 9.33 -2.48 15.91
N CYS A 13 8.01 -2.30 15.76
CA CYS A 13 7.34 -2.37 14.47
C CYS A 13 7.91 -1.30 13.52
N PRO A 14 8.59 -1.66 12.40
CA PRO A 14 9.27 -0.70 11.54
C PRO A 14 8.35 0.43 11.03
N VAL A 15 7.09 0.09 10.72
CA VAL A 15 6.06 1.08 10.32
C VAL A 15 5.79 2.09 11.43
N ARG A 16 5.60 1.64 12.67
CA ARG A 16 5.38 2.54 13.81
C ARG A 16 6.61 3.38 14.11
N THR A 17 7.80 2.81 13.98
CA THR A 17 9.08 3.53 14.13
C THR A 17 9.22 4.62 13.08
N ALA A 18 8.92 4.34 11.80
CA ALA A 18 8.95 5.31 10.72
C ALA A 18 8.01 6.50 10.99
N ILE A 19 6.75 6.22 11.34
CA ILE A 19 5.78 7.25 11.70
C ILE A 19 6.29 8.09 12.88
N GLN A 20 6.77 7.46 13.96
CA GLN A 20 7.24 8.17 15.15
C GLN A 20 8.44 9.09 14.85
N ILE A 21 9.40 8.63 14.04
CA ILE A 21 10.57 9.43 13.65
C ILE A 21 10.14 10.68 12.88
N GLN A 22 9.16 10.57 11.97
CA GLN A 22 8.66 11.73 11.21
C GLN A 22 7.99 12.77 12.12
N TYR A 23 7.19 12.34 13.10
CA TYR A 23 6.61 13.25 14.10
C TYR A 23 7.69 13.93 14.95
N ASN A 24 8.71 13.17 15.37
CA ASN A 24 9.81 13.71 16.16
C ASN A 24 10.64 14.72 15.36
N ALA A 25 10.90 14.46 14.08
CA ALA A 25 11.62 15.36 13.20
C ALA A 25 10.82 16.66 12.95
N ALA A 26 9.52 16.54 12.69
CA ALA A 26 8.65 17.70 12.54
C ALA A 26 8.63 18.58 13.81
N ALA A 27 8.65 17.96 15.00
CA ALA A 27 8.68 18.68 16.27
C ALA A 27 9.96 19.50 16.52
N THR A 28 11.07 19.20 15.83
CA THR A 28 12.30 20.01 15.87
C THR A 28 12.33 21.12 14.82
N GLY A 29 11.27 21.26 14.02
CA GLY A 29 11.21 22.17 12.87
C GLY A 29 11.82 21.59 11.60
N PHE A 30 12.24 20.32 11.61
CA PHE A 30 12.66 19.59 10.40
C PHE A 30 11.41 18.98 9.74
N ASP A 31 10.71 19.81 8.97
CA ASP A 31 9.46 19.44 8.30
C ASP A 31 9.37 20.07 6.89
N TRP A 32 8.47 19.53 6.07
CA TRP A 32 8.09 20.13 4.79
C TRP A 32 7.21 21.36 5.01
N PRO A 33 7.26 22.37 4.13
CA PRO A 33 6.49 23.60 4.28
C PRO A 33 4.97 23.38 4.16
N ASP A 34 4.55 22.40 3.34
CA ASP A 34 3.15 22.04 3.15
C ASP A 34 3.01 20.60 2.62
N ILE A 35 1.75 20.17 2.45
CA ILE A 35 1.42 18.84 1.92
C ILE A 35 1.89 18.64 0.47
N TYR A 36 2.05 19.69 -0.32
CA TYR A 36 2.49 19.56 -1.71
C TYR A 36 3.96 19.17 -1.77
N GLY A 37 4.79 19.70 -0.86
CA GLY A 37 6.19 19.29 -0.76
C GLY A 37 6.38 17.80 -0.46
N VAL A 38 5.54 17.20 0.40
CA VAL A 38 5.59 15.74 0.63
C VAL A 38 5.02 14.94 -0.55
N LEU A 39 3.99 15.45 -1.24
CA LEU A 39 3.47 14.81 -2.45
C LEU A 39 4.48 14.84 -3.60
N ASP A 40 5.28 15.90 -3.72
CA ASP A 40 6.39 15.97 -4.66
C ASP A 40 7.44 14.92 -4.33
N LYS A 41 7.80 14.75 -3.05
CA LYS A 41 8.72 13.68 -2.63
C LYS A 41 8.17 12.29 -2.96
N VAL A 42 6.87 12.03 -2.75
CA VAL A 42 6.25 10.75 -3.18
C VAL A 42 6.40 10.50 -4.68
N ARG A 43 6.34 11.54 -5.53
CA ARG A 43 6.55 11.38 -6.98
C ARG A 43 8.01 11.08 -7.31
N GLU A 44 8.93 11.77 -6.66
CA GLU A 44 10.38 11.54 -6.78
C GLU A 44 10.75 10.09 -6.45
N GLU A 45 10.35 9.57 -5.29
CA GLU A 45 10.63 8.18 -4.88
C GLU A 45 10.01 7.14 -5.81
N LEU A 46 8.83 7.46 -6.39
CA LEU A 46 8.20 6.58 -7.38
C LEU A 46 9.01 6.54 -8.68
N GLU A 47 9.53 7.69 -9.14
CA GLU A 47 10.38 7.77 -10.32
C GLU A 47 11.70 7.00 -10.13
N GLU A 48 12.30 7.11 -8.95
CA GLU A 48 13.52 6.38 -8.56
C GLU A 48 13.26 4.86 -8.51
N LEU A 49 12.17 4.43 -7.87
CA LEU A 49 11.75 3.03 -7.85
C LEU A 49 11.54 2.49 -9.27
N GLU A 50 10.83 3.22 -10.13
CA GLU A 50 10.64 2.79 -11.51
C GLU A 50 11.96 2.70 -12.28
N SER A 51 12.91 3.61 -12.03
CA SER A 51 14.24 3.54 -12.64
C SER A 51 15.00 2.29 -12.19
N ALA A 52 15.04 2.02 -10.89
CA ALA A 52 15.71 0.86 -10.33
C ALA A 52 15.12 -0.46 -10.85
N VAL A 53 13.79 -0.52 -11.03
CA VAL A 53 13.10 -1.67 -11.64
C VAL A 53 13.47 -1.82 -13.12
N ARG A 54 13.53 -0.73 -13.90
CA ARG A 54 13.94 -0.78 -15.31
C ARG A 54 15.38 -1.26 -15.51
N GLU A 55 16.22 -1.05 -14.50
CA GLU A 55 17.62 -1.48 -14.49
C GLU A 55 17.81 -2.91 -13.96
N ASP A 56 16.74 -3.64 -13.64
CA ASP A 56 16.76 -4.95 -12.98
C ASP A 56 17.57 -4.97 -11.66
N ASN A 57 17.71 -3.80 -11.01
CA ASN A 57 18.47 -3.65 -9.78
C ASN A 57 17.56 -3.87 -8.55
N VAL A 58 17.36 -5.14 -8.20
CA VAL A 58 16.46 -5.55 -7.10
C VAL A 58 16.86 -4.97 -5.75
N VAL A 59 18.16 -4.79 -5.49
CA VAL A 59 18.62 -4.21 -4.21
C VAL A 59 18.20 -2.76 -4.11
N HIS A 60 18.52 -1.97 -5.13
CA HIS A 60 18.16 -0.55 -5.19
C HIS A 60 16.64 -0.36 -5.22
N ALA A 61 15.91 -1.15 -6.01
CA ALA A 61 14.45 -1.12 -6.02
C ALA A 61 13.83 -1.42 -4.64
N GLY A 62 14.51 -2.23 -3.80
CA GLY A 62 14.11 -2.46 -2.43
C GLY A 62 14.32 -1.25 -1.51
N GLU A 63 15.38 -0.48 -1.73
CA GLU A 63 15.67 0.78 -1.03
C GLU A 63 14.62 1.84 -1.39
N GLU A 64 14.40 2.07 -2.69
CA GLU A 64 13.43 3.05 -3.20
C GLU A 64 11.98 2.70 -2.80
N LEU A 65 11.63 1.42 -2.72
CA LEU A 65 10.33 1.00 -2.19
C LEU A 65 10.18 1.40 -0.72
N GLY A 66 11.25 1.32 0.07
CA GLY A 66 11.28 1.76 1.46
C GLY A 66 11.03 3.26 1.58
N ASP A 67 11.72 4.06 0.78
CA ASP A 67 11.62 5.52 0.80
C ASP A 67 10.25 6.01 0.28
N LEU A 68 9.69 5.36 -0.75
CA LEU A 68 8.32 5.60 -1.21
C LEU A 68 7.27 5.34 -0.10
N LEU A 69 7.40 4.23 0.63
CA LEU A 69 6.52 3.92 1.76
C LEU A 69 6.69 4.94 2.90
N PHE A 70 7.92 5.37 3.17
CA PHE A 70 8.21 6.38 4.18
C PHE A 70 7.58 7.73 3.80
N ALA A 71 7.71 8.16 2.54
CA ALA A 71 7.09 9.37 2.01
C ALA A 71 5.55 9.29 2.07
N ALA A 72 4.95 8.14 1.77
CA ALA A 72 3.51 7.93 1.89
C ALA A 72 3.00 8.07 3.33
N PHE A 73 3.76 7.62 4.34
CA PHE A 73 3.42 7.85 5.75
C PHE A 73 3.50 9.34 6.12
N SER A 74 4.43 10.09 5.54
CA SER A 74 4.51 11.54 5.72
C SER A 74 3.25 12.22 5.19
N VAL A 75 2.70 11.78 4.04
CA VAL A 75 1.41 12.30 3.53
C VAL A 75 0.28 12.10 4.55
N ALA A 76 0.19 10.91 5.17
CA ALA A 76 -0.82 10.64 6.19
C ALA A 76 -0.70 11.58 7.40
N ARG A 77 0.53 11.90 7.82
CA ARG A 77 0.80 12.88 8.87
C ARG A 77 0.30 14.28 8.49
N PHE A 78 0.58 14.75 7.27
CA PHE A 78 0.07 16.05 6.79
C PHE A 78 -1.46 16.10 6.66
N LEU A 79 -2.09 14.97 6.34
CA LEU A 79 -3.55 14.83 6.31
C LEU A 79 -4.19 14.71 7.69
N GLY A 80 -3.40 14.49 8.75
CA GLY A 80 -3.91 14.25 10.10
C GLY A 80 -4.66 12.92 10.23
N VAL A 81 -4.30 11.91 9.44
CA VAL A 81 -4.94 10.59 9.47
C VAL A 81 -3.96 9.52 9.96
N ASP A 82 -4.48 8.47 10.59
CA ASP A 82 -3.67 7.30 10.93
C ASP A 82 -3.44 6.44 9.67
N PRO A 83 -2.19 6.29 9.18
CA PRO A 83 -1.90 5.48 8.00
C PRO A 83 -2.19 3.99 8.23
N ILE A 84 -2.02 3.47 9.45
CA ILE A 84 -2.28 2.06 9.77
C ILE A 84 -3.79 1.80 9.70
N GLU A 85 -4.60 2.68 10.29
CA GLU A 85 -6.06 2.58 10.21
C GLU A 85 -6.55 2.73 8.74
N SER A 86 -5.96 3.65 7.99
CA SER A 86 -6.29 3.88 6.58
C SER A 86 -5.98 2.66 5.70
N LEU A 87 -4.85 2.00 5.96
CA LEU A 87 -4.46 0.75 5.30
C LEU A 87 -5.39 -0.41 5.70
N ASP A 88 -5.76 -0.51 6.97
CA ASP A 88 -6.68 -1.55 7.47
C ASP A 88 -8.06 -1.45 6.81
N LYS A 89 -8.62 -0.23 6.72
CA LYS A 89 -9.88 0.03 5.98
C LYS A 89 -9.80 -0.39 4.51
N THR A 90 -8.67 -0.10 3.85
CA THR A 90 -8.45 -0.48 2.46
C THR A 90 -8.35 -2.00 2.32
N THR A 91 -7.62 -2.67 3.22
CA THR A 91 -7.47 -4.12 3.26
C THR A 91 -8.80 -4.82 3.48
N SER A 92 -9.60 -4.37 4.45
CA SER A 92 -10.94 -4.90 4.71
C SER A 92 -11.85 -4.77 3.48
N ARG A 93 -11.80 -3.63 2.78
CA ARG A 93 -12.56 -3.42 1.54
C ARG A 93 -12.12 -4.39 0.44
N PHE A 94 -10.82 -4.59 0.27
CA PHE A 94 -10.28 -5.54 -0.70
C PHE A 94 -10.73 -6.97 -0.39
N GLN A 95 -10.64 -7.41 0.86
CA GLN A 95 -11.07 -8.75 1.30
C GLN A 95 -12.56 -8.99 1.01
N LYS A 96 -13.42 -8.02 1.37
CA LYS A 96 -14.87 -8.13 1.10
C LYS A 96 -15.16 -8.20 -0.40
N ARG A 97 -14.45 -7.41 -1.22
CA ARG A 97 -14.59 -7.46 -2.69
C ARG A 97 -14.14 -8.79 -3.25
N LEU A 98 -13.01 -9.33 -2.79
CA LEU A 98 -12.51 -10.64 -3.22
C LEU A 98 -13.48 -11.77 -2.84
N GLU A 99 -14.10 -11.71 -1.66
CA GLU A 99 -15.14 -12.65 -1.26
C GLU A 99 -16.37 -12.55 -2.18
N CYS A 100 -16.78 -11.34 -2.56
CA CYS A 100 -17.85 -11.13 -3.52
C CYS A 100 -17.51 -11.71 -4.91
N VAL A 101 -16.30 -11.49 -5.40
CA VAL A 101 -15.79 -12.11 -6.64
C VAL A 101 -15.91 -13.63 -6.59
N ARG A 102 -15.47 -14.25 -5.48
CA ARG A 102 -15.61 -15.71 -5.27
C ARG A 102 -17.06 -16.18 -5.32
N LYS A 103 -17.98 -15.43 -4.70
CA LYS A 103 -19.42 -15.74 -4.71
C LYS A 103 -20.01 -15.65 -6.12
N ILE A 104 -19.67 -14.61 -6.89
CA ILE A 104 -20.14 -14.45 -8.28
C ILE A 104 -19.65 -15.62 -9.14
N ALA A 105 -18.35 -15.93 -9.09
CA ALA A 105 -17.79 -17.03 -9.87
C ALA A 105 -18.41 -18.39 -9.49
N SER A 106 -18.61 -18.63 -8.19
CA SER A 106 -19.26 -19.85 -7.70
C SER A 106 -20.72 -19.98 -8.17
N GLN A 107 -21.47 -18.87 -8.22
CA GLN A 107 -22.85 -18.86 -8.77
C GLN A 107 -22.89 -19.19 -10.26
N GLU A 108 -21.82 -18.88 -11.00
CA GLU A 108 -21.66 -19.22 -12.41
C GLU A 108 -20.98 -20.59 -12.63
N GLY A 109 -20.70 -21.33 -11.55
CA GLY A 109 -20.04 -22.65 -11.62
C GLY A 109 -18.58 -22.59 -12.10
N VAL A 110 -17.92 -21.44 -11.93
CA VAL A 110 -16.58 -21.17 -12.47
C VAL A 110 -15.53 -21.09 -11.35
N SER A 111 -14.40 -21.76 -11.55
CA SER A 111 -13.21 -21.65 -10.69
C SER A 111 -12.41 -20.39 -11.07
N LEU A 112 -12.01 -19.60 -10.06
CA LEU A 112 -11.21 -18.38 -10.29
C LEU A 112 -9.82 -18.71 -10.82
N GLU A 113 -9.25 -19.85 -10.42
CA GLU A 113 -7.93 -20.32 -10.83
C GLU A 113 -7.86 -20.61 -12.34
N SER A 114 -9.01 -20.96 -12.93
CA SER A 114 -9.16 -21.18 -14.38
C SER A 114 -9.62 -19.93 -15.16
N CYS A 115 -9.87 -18.81 -14.49
CA CYS A 115 -10.32 -17.60 -15.16
C CYS A 115 -9.18 -16.86 -15.86
N SER A 116 -9.47 -16.28 -17.01
CA SER A 116 -8.59 -15.27 -17.59
C SER A 116 -8.61 -13.98 -16.75
N THR A 117 -7.55 -13.17 -16.87
CA THR A 117 -7.45 -11.88 -16.18
C THR A 117 -8.64 -10.98 -16.49
N GLU A 118 -9.10 -10.95 -17.74
CA GLU A 118 -10.24 -10.13 -18.17
C GLU A 118 -11.54 -10.55 -17.46
N ARG A 119 -11.70 -11.86 -17.21
CA ARG A 119 -12.87 -12.36 -16.48
C ARG A 119 -12.79 -12.05 -14.99
N LEU A 120 -11.60 -12.14 -14.39
CA LEU A 120 -11.36 -11.71 -13.02
C LEU A 120 -11.65 -10.23 -12.84
N ASP A 121 -11.20 -9.38 -13.78
CA ASP A 121 -11.48 -7.95 -13.80
C ASP A 121 -12.98 -7.66 -13.95
N ALA A 122 -13.68 -8.40 -14.82
CA ALA A 122 -15.12 -8.27 -14.98
C ALA A 122 -15.88 -8.61 -13.68
N TYR A 123 -15.47 -9.68 -12.98
CA TYR A 123 -16.03 -10.02 -11.67
C TYR A 123 -15.70 -8.96 -10.62
N TRP A 124 -14.48 -8.42 -10.64
CA TRP A 124 -14.05 -7.36 -9.72
C TRP A 124 -14.89 -6.09 -9.88
N GLU A 125 -15.12 -5.63 -11.12
CA GLU A 125 -15.97 -4.48 -11.38
C GLU A 125 -17.43 -4.73 -11.00
N ARG A 126 -17.93 -5.96 -11.20
CA ARG A 126 -19.27 -6.35 -10.72
C ARG A 126 -19.34 -6.33 -9.19
N ALA A 127 -18.33 -6.84 -8.49
CA ALA A 127 -18.26 -6.79 -7.03
C ALA A 127 -18.25 -5.35 -6.51
N LYS A 128 -17.47 -4.45 -7.13
CA LYS A 128 -17.48 -3.02 -6.79
C LYS A 128 -18.87 -2.39 -6.92
N LYS A 129 -19.59 -2.68 -8.01
CA LYS A 129 -20.96 -2.17 -8.25
C LYS A 129 -21.97 -2.66 -7.21
N LEU A 130 -21.88 -3.93 -6.80
CA LEU A 130 -22.79 -4.52 -5.81
C LEU A 130 -22.59 -3.97 -4.39
N MET A 131 -21.39 -3.48 -4.08
CA MET A 131 -21.01 -3.13 -2.71
C MET A 131 -21.06 -1.63 -2.39
N GLN A 132 -21.40 -0.76 -3.35
CA GLN A 132 -21.46 0.72 -3.22
C GLN A 132 -20.55 1.29 -2.12
N GLN A 133 -19.22 1.18 -2.32
CA GLN A 133 -18.11 2.06 -1.84
C GLN A 133 -16.75 1.37 -1.98
#